data_AF-A0A942VEC0-F1
#
_entry.id   AF-A0A942VEC0-F1
#
_cell.length_a   1.000
_cell.length_b   1.000
_cell.length_c   1.000
_cell.angle_alpha   90.00
_cell.angle_beta   90.00
_cell.angle_gamma   90.00
#
_symmetry.space_group_name_H-M   'P 1'
#
loop_
_entity.id
_entity.type
_entity.pdbx_description
1 polymer ?
#
loop_
_entity_poly.entity_id
_entity_poly.type
_entity_poly.pdbx_seq_one_letter_code
_entity_poly.pdbx_strand_id
1 'polypeptide(L)'
;MAKAATRFYNMLVHLIKNNRLFEENVAIKNVWQKEGNTFLDIYFYRNQKSYVFDALFVHDILDLTNEKYYQNIEDFVADFRQGSDKAPEPEEPVLTVDKSIFQPIYVDLVIMSFIAGCCGDYNFVKKRIIFEYIKRRLPSTANLSRQYVETYINSLKPHEDEFYQALKDLNSKSQDTVETLSRELMKICLADGHLMYLEKMYIAELLQVLRDLGVRVDLGL
;
A
#
# COMPACT_ATOMS: atom_id res chain seq x y z
N MET A 1 7.47 -30.81 3.85
CA MET A 1 6.13 -30.36 4.25
C MET A 1 6.18 -28.85 4.43
N ALA A 2 5.69 -28.09 3.44
CA ALA A 2 5.66 -26.63 3.54
C ALA A 2 4.64 -26.24 4.61
N LYS A 3 5.09 -25.46 5.60
CA LYS A 3 4.24 -24.90 6.65
C LYS A 3 3.33 -23.89 5.96
N ALA A 4 2.03 -24.18 5.87
CA ALA A 4 1.07 -23.28 5.26
C ALA A 4 1.21 -21.88 5.89
N ALA A 5 1.50 -20.87 5.07
CA ALA A 5 1.60 -19.50 5.52
C ALA A 5 0.26 -19.12 6.17
N THR A 6 0.27 -18.92 7.50
CA THR A 6 -0.92 -18.52 8.24
C THR A 6 -1.22 -17.07 7.84
N ARG A 7 -2.23 -16.87 7.00
CA ARG A 7 -2.66 -15.54 6.58
C ARG A 7 -3.25 -14.84 7.80
N PHE A 8 -2.63 -13.75 8.23
CA PHE A 8 -3.15 -12.89 9.30
C PHE A 8 -4.08 -11.84 8.67
N TYR A 9 -5.31 -11.75 9.16
CA TYR A 9 -6.25 -10.71 8.77
C TYR A 9 -6.15 -9.57 9.78
N ASN A 10 -5.59 -8.44 9.37
CA ASN A 10 -5.41 -7.28 10.24
C ASN A 10 -6.73 -6.54 10.39
N MET A 11 -7.22 -6.43 11.61
CA MET A 11 -8.53 -5.89 11.90
C MET A 11 -8.47 -4.85 13.01
N LEU A 12 -9.38 -3.90 12.95
CA LEU A 12 -9.81 -3.12 14.11
C LEU A 12 -11.09 -3.76 14.63
N VAL A 13 -11.08 -4.24 15.87
CA VAL A 13 -12.21 -4.97 16.47
C VAL A 13 -12.76 -4.20 17.65
N HIS A 14 -14.08 -4.06 17.72
CA HIS A 14 -14.76 -3.59 18.92
C HIS A 14 -15.22 -4.77 19.78
N LEU A 15 -14.58 -4.95 20.93
CA LEU A 15 -14.89 -6.02 21.88
C LEU A 15 -15.81 -5.51 22.99
N ILE A 16 -16.83 -6.30 23.33
CA ILE A 16 -17.74 -6.03 24.44
C ILE A 16 -17.16 -6.68 25.70
N LYS A 17 -16.84 -5.86 26.71
CA LYS A 17 -16.43 -6.33 28.03
C LYS A 17 -17.06 -5.49 29.12
N ASN A 18 -17.75 -6.13 30.06
CA ASN A 18 -18.45 -5.45 31.17
C ASN A 18 -19.38 -4.32 30.70
N ASN A 19 -20.13 -4.56 29.61
CA ASN A 19 -21.04 -3.58 29.00
C ASN A 19 -20.35 -2.28 28.49
N ARG A 20 -19.06 -2.36 28.17
CA ARG A 20 -18.28 -1.30 27.51
C ARG A 20 -17.65 -1.85 26.24
N LEU A 21 -17.53 -0.99 25.23
CA LEU A 21 -16.81 -1.27 24.00
C LEU A 21 -15.33 -0.92 24.16
N PHE A 22 -14.48 -1.82 23.69
CA PHE A 22 -13.04 -1.64 23.63
C PHE A 22 -12.59 -1.85 22.19
N GLU A 23 -12.00 -0.81 21.62
CA GLU A 23 -11.36 -0.89 20.32
C GLU A 23 -9.95 -1.46 20.47
N GLU A 24 -9.61 -2.47 19.67
CA GLU A 24 -8.27 -3.05 19.65
C GLU A 24 -7.83 -3.33 18.20
N ASN A 25 -6.57 -3.00 17.90
CA ASN A 25 -5.89 -3.42 16.69
C ASN A 25 -5.38 -4.85 16.87
N VAL A 26 -5.87 -5.77 16.03
CA VAL A 26 -5.65 -7.20 16.18
C VAL A 26 -5.41 -7.90 14.84
N ALA A 27 -4.96 -9.14 14.90
CA ALA A 27 -4.91 -10.04 13.76
C ALA A 27 -5.79 -11.26 14.01
N ILE A 28 -6.76 -11.55 13.13
CA ILE A 28 -7.54 -12.79 13.19
C ILE A 28 -6.75 -13.88 12.47
N LYS A 29 -6.39 -14.94 13.20
CA LYS A 29 -5.59 -16.06 12.69
C LYS A 29 -6.45 -17.17 12.13
N ASN A 30 -7.56 -17.44 12.78
CA ASN A 30 -8.46 -18.53 12.43
C ASN A 30 -9.88 -18.26 12.92
N VAL A 31 -10.84 -18.85 12.23
CA VAL A 31 -12.26 -18.77 12.56
C VAL A 31 -12.87 -20.16 12.39
N TRP A 32 -13.57 -20.64 13.40
CA TRP A 32 -14.28 -21.93 13.31
C TRP A 32 -15.62 -21.86 14.01
N GLN A 33 -16.51 -22.78 13.64
CA GLN A 33 -17.82 -22.92 14.26
C GLN A 33 -17.89 -24.25 15.00
N LYS A 34 -18.42 -24.21 16.22
CA LYS A 34 -18.67 -25.41 17.03
C LYS A 34 -19.97 -25.22 17.78
N GLU A 35 -20.88 -26.20 17.68
CA GLU A 35 -22.16 -26.21 18.41
C GLU A 35 -23.03 -24.95 18.20
N GLY A 36 -22.97 -24.35 17.01
CA GLY A 36 -23.72 -23.15 16.66
C GLY A 36 -23.05 -21.83 17.03
N ASN A 37 -21.95 -21.85 17.78
CA ASN A 37 -21.16 -20.66 18.12
C ASN A 37 -19.99 -20.49 17.17
N THR A 38 -19.62 -19.24 16.91
CA THR A 38 -18.45 -18.86 16.11
C THR A 38 -17.32 -18.46 17.04
N PHE A 39 -16.14 -19.02 16.84
CA PHE A 39 -14.93 -18.74 17.62
C PHE A 39 -13.86 -18.11 16.74
N LEU A 40 -13.15 -17.14 17.30
CA LEU A 40 -12.10 -16.35 16.65
C LEU A 40 -10.79 -16.53 17.43
N ASP A 41 -9.71 -16.95 16.77
CA ASP A 41 -8.35 -16.84 17.31
C ASP A 41 -7.80 -15.45 16.97
N ILE A 42 -7.73 -14.59 17.97
CA ILE A 42 -7.38 -13.17 17.85
C ILE A 42 -6.01 -12.92 18.48
N TYR A 43 -5.08 -12.40 17.67
CA TYR A 43 -3.78 -11.91 18.10
C TYR A 43 -3.83 -10.42 18.44
N PHE A 44 -3.44 -10.05 19.65
CA PHE A 44 -3.40 -8.67 20.09
C PHE A 44 -2.00 -8.10 19.92
N TYR A 45 -1.85 -7.10 19.06
CA TYR A 45 -0.56 -6.44 18.83
C TYR A 45 -0.01 -5.78 20.10
N ARG A 46 -0.90 -5.17 20.89
CA ARG A 46 -0.55 -4.43 22.11
C ARG A 46 0.21 -5.26 23.15
N ASN A 47 -0.15 -6.54 23.30
CA ASN A 47 0.45 -7.42 24.31
C ASN A 47 1.12 -8.67 23.73
N GLN A 48 1.15 -8.80 22.39
CA GLN A 48 1.76 -9.88 21.63
C GLN A 48 1.24 -11.27 22.02
N LYS A 49 -0.04 -11.39 22.38
CA LYS A 49 -0.68 -12.66 22.77
C LYS A 49 -1.89 -12.99 21.91
N SER A 50 -2.11 -14.27 21.70
CA SER A 50 -3.33 -14.83 21.10
C SER A 50 -4.34 -15.20 22.17
N TYR A 51 -5.60 -14.95 21.90
CA TYR A 51 -6.74 -15.34 22.72
C TYR A 51 -7.86 -15.83 21.82
N VAL A 52 -8.60 -16.82 22.30
CA VAL A 52 -9.81 -17.30 21.62
C VAL A 52 -11.01 -16.57 22.18
N PHE A 53 -11.77 -15.91 21.30
CA PHE A 53 -13.00 -15.21 21.65
C PHE A 53 -14.20 -15.92 21.01
N ASP A 54 -15.30 -15.96 21.76
CA ASP A 54 -16.62 -16.18 21.15
C ASP A 54 -16.99 -14.90 20.40
N ALA A 55 -17.47 -15.07 19.17
CA ALA A 55 -17.93 -14.00 18.30
C ALA A 55 -19.03 -13.14 18.95
N LEU A 56 -19.78 -13.67 19.92
CA LEU A 56 -20.75 -12.89 20.71
C LEU A 56 -20.13 -11.72 21.49
N PHE A 57 -18.82 -11.75 21.76
CA PHE A 57 -18.11 -10.64 22.39
C PHE A 57 -17.59 -9.61 21.39
N VAL A 58 -17.80 -9.81 20.09
CA VAL A 58 -17.45 -8.87 19.06
C VAL A 58 -18.69 -8.09 18.65
N HIS A 59 -18.62 -6.77 18.78
CA HIS A 59 -19.70 -5.88 18.35
C HIS A 59 -19.65 -5.64 16.84
N ASP A 60 -18.49 -5.25 16.33
CA ASP A 60 -18.23 -5.03 14.92
C ASP A 60 -16.74 -5.19 14.62
N ILE A 61 -16.40 -5.32 13.33
CA ILE A 61 -15.03 -5.44 12.86
C ILE A 61 -14.82 -4.62 11.60
N LEU A 62 -13.69 -3.93 11.51
CA LEU A 62 -13.16 -3.33 10.28
C LEU A 62 -11.93 -4.11 9.80
N ASP A 63 -11.96 -4.59 8.57
CA ASP A 63 -10.78 -5.15 7.90
C ASP A 63 -9.89 -4.01 7.42
N LEU A 64 -8.69 -3.90 8.00
CA LEU A 64 -7.75 -2.83 7.69
C LEU A 64 -7.03 -3.03 6.34
N THR A 65 -7.19 -4.20 5.72
CA THR A 65 -6.56 -4.54 4.43
C THR A 65 -7.36 -4.00 3.25
N ASN A 66 -8.68 -3.94 3.37
CA ASN A 66 -9.59 -3.52 2.30
C ASN A 66 -10.62 -2.47 2.76
N GLU A 67 -10.50 -2.00 4.00
CA GLU A 67 -11.38 -1.03 4.67
C GLU A 67 -12.86 -1.46 4.72
N LYS A 68 -13.13 -2.77 4.57
CA LYS A 68 -14.49 -3.30 4.65
C LYS A 68 -14.94 -3.37 6.10
N TYR A 69 -16.03 -2.66 6.39
CA TYR A 69 -16.67 -2.67 7.70
C TYR A 69 -17.75 -3.75 7.77
N TYR A 70 -17.70 -4.55 8.83
CA TYR A 70 -18.62 -5.64 9.12
C TYR A 70 -19.42 -5.32 10.38
N GLN A 71 -20.70 -5.03 10.21
CA GLN A 71 -21.64 -4.84 11.34
C GLN A 71 -22.00 -6.16 12.02
N ASN A 72 -21.94 -7.27 11.28
CA ASN A 72 -22.25 -8.60 11.79
C ASN A 72 -21.05 -9.52 11.54
N ILE A 73 -20.77 -10.37 12.51
CA ILE A 73 -19.63 -11.28 12.43
C ILE A 73 -19.83 -12.37 11.37
N GLU A 74 -21.07 -12.72 11.05
CA GLU A 74 -21.42 -13.72 10.04
C GLU A 74 -20.98 -13.29 8.64
N ASP A 75 -21.11 -12.00 8.31
CA ASP A 75 -20.67 -11.44 7.03
C ASP A 75 -19.15 -11.52 6.91
N PHE A 76 -18.45 -11.24 8.01
CA PHE A 76 -17.00 -11.42 8.10
C PHE A 76 -16.61 -12.90 7.96
N VAL A 77 -17.31 -13.82 8.63
CA VAL A 77 -17.02 -15.26 8.56
C VAL A 77 -17.23 -15.80 7.15
N ALA A 78 -18.26 -15.34 6.44
CA ALA A 78 -18.51 -15.72 5.06
C ALA A 78 -17.36 -15.29 4.14
N ASP A 79 -16.90 -14.04 4.27
CA ASP A 79 -15.76 -13.51 3.53
C ASP A 79 -14.44 -14.19 3.93
N PHE A 80 -14.23 -14.42 5.22
CA PHE A 80 -13.07 -15.11 5.75
C PHE A 80 -12.95 -16.52 5.17
N ARG A 81 -14.08 -17.24 5.05
CA ARG A 81 -14.15 -18.57 4.44
C ARG A 81 -13.88 -18.52 2.94
N GLN A 82 -14.48 -17.57 2.23
CA GLN A 82 -14.18 -17.36 0.80
C GLN A 82 -12.70 -16.99 0.58
N GLY A 83 -12.09 -16.28 1.52
CA GLY A 83 -10.67 -15.93 1.52
C GLY A 83 -9.73 -17.06 1.97
N SER A 84 -10.21 -18.01 2.78
CA SER A 84 -9.47 -19.19 3.25
C SER A 84 -9.59 -20.42 2.34
N ASP A 85 -10.71 -20.53 1.60
CA ASP A 85 -10.94 -21.57 0.58
C ASP A 85 -10.31 -21.22 -0.77
N LYS A 86 -9.88 -19.97 -0.94
CA LYS A 86 -8.81 -19.70 -1.90
C LYS A 86 -7.58 -20.44 -1.38
N ALA A 87 -7.28 -21.58 -2.02
CA ALA A 87 -5.93 -22.14 -2.02
C ALA A 87 -4.94 -20.99 -2.05
N PRO A 88 -3.84 -21.01 -1.26
CA PRO A 88 -2.87 -19.91 -1.25
C PRO A 88 -2.68 -19.54 -2.70
N GLU A 89 -3.05 -18.29 -3.06
CA GLU A 89 -2.82 -17.81 -4.41
C GLU A 89 -1.37 -18.19 -4.67
N PRO A 90 -1.11 -19.08 -5.67
CA PRO A 90 0.21 -19.66 -5.83
C PRO A 90 1.14 -18.49 -5.75
N GLU A 91 2.09 -18.49 -4.78
CA GLU A 91 3.04 -17.39 -4.59
C GLU A 91 3.39 -16.93 -5.99
N GLU A 92 2.86 -15.76 -6.40
CA GLU A 92 2.88 -15.39 -7.82
C GLU A 92 4.34 -15.57 -8.19
N PRO A 93 4.65 -16.43 -9.18
CA PRO A 93 6.00 -16.95 -9.36
C PRO A 93 6.90 -15.75 -9.27
N VAL A 94 7.68 -15.64 -8.19
CA VAL A 94 8.29 -14.36 -7.80
C VAL A 94 9.08 -13.94 -9.00
N LEU A 95 8.50 -13.02 -9.78
CA LEU A 95 9.08 -12.58 -11.02
C LEU A 95 10.35 -11.93 -10.51
N THR A 96 11.46 -12.60 -10.76
CA THR A 96 12.74 -12.11 -10.32
C THR A 96 13.00 -10.92 -11.22
N VAL A 97 12.55 -9.76 -10.75
CA VAL A 97 12.67 -8.53 -11.48
C VAL A 97 14.14 -8.16 -11.46
N ASP A 98 14.72 -8.06 -12.64
CA ASP A 98 16.04 -7.49 -12.80
C ASP A 98 15.94 -5.99 -12.54
N LYS A 99 16.25 -5.60 -11.30
CA LYS A 99 16.21 -4.21 -10.85
C LYS A 99 17.18 -3.32 -11.62
N SER A 100 18.19 -3.90 -12.30
CA SER A 100 19.18 -3.14 -13.08
C SER A 100 18.52 -2.38 -14.23
N ILE A 101 17.42 -2.89 -14.78
CA ILE A 101 16.67 -2.29 -15.88
C ILE A 101 16.13 -0.91 -15.47
N PHE A 102 15.73 -0.74 -14.21
CA PHE A 102 15.11 0.48 -13.70
C PHE A 102 16.09 1.46 -13.05
N GLN A 103 17.37 1.08 -12.91
CA GLN A 103 18.41 1.93 -12.30
C GLN A 103 18.48 3.35 -12.87
N PRO A 104 18.37 3.57 -14.19
CA PRO A 104 18.47 4.92 -14.76
C PRO A 104 17.40 5.91 -14.26
N ILE A 105 16.26 5.40 -13.80
CA ILE A 105 15.14 6.20 -13.26
C ILE A 105 14.83 5.85 -11.81
N TYR A 106 15.72 5.15 -11.11
CA TYR A 106 15.46 4.64 -9.76
C TYR A 106 15.04 5.75 -8.80
N VAL A 107 15.76 6.87 -8.81
CA VAL A 107 15.44 8.08 -8.02
C VAL A 107 14.02 8.58 -8.29
N ASP A 108 13.59 8.60 -9.56
CA ASP A 108 12.24 9.05 -9.93
C ASP A 108 11.19 8.08 -9.38
N LEU A 109 11.44 6.78 -9.51
CA LEU A 109 10.53 5.75 -9.04
C LEU A 109 10.42 5.68 -7.53
N VAL A 110 11.48 5.99 -6.77
CA VAL A 110 11.42 6.15 -5.31
C VAL A 110 10.47 7.30 -4.96
N ILE A 111 10.65 8.47 -5.56
CA ILE A 111 9.82 9.67 -5.29
C ILE A 111 8.36 9.41 -5.67
N MET A 112 8.12 8.91 -6.89
CA MET A 112 6.77 8.60 -7.38
C MET A 112 6.09 7.53 -6.52
N SER A 113 6.84 6.53 -6.08
CA SER A 113 6.30 5.44 -5.26
C SER A 113 5.94 5.89 -3.85
N PHE A 114 6.80 6.72 -3.25
CA PHE A 114 6.55 7.29 -1.94
C PHE A 114 5.30 8.17 -1.94
N ILE A 115 5.21 9.11 -2.88
CA ILE A 115 4.06 10.01 -3.00
C ILE A 115 2.78 9.22 -3.34
N ALA A 116 2.84 8.22 -4.22
CA ALA A 116 1.68 7.40 -4.55
C ALA A 116 1.14 6.60 -3.36
N GLY A 117 2.02 6.18 -2.44
CA GLY A 117 1.67 5.38 -1.26
C GLY A 117 1.41 6.17 0.03
N CYS A 118 1.65 7.48 0.05
CA CYS A 118 1.58 8.27 1.30
C CYS A 118 0.15 8.50 1.83
N CYS A 119 -0.88 8.23 1.02
CA CYS A 119 -2.30 8.46 1.36
C CYS A 119 -3.18 7.22 1.22
N GLY A 120 -2.60 6.02 1.30
CA GLY A 120 -3.32 4.74 1.18
C GLY A 120 -2.81 3.88 0.02
N ASP A 121 -3.61 2.88 -0.36
CA ASP A 121 -3.22 1.90 -1.37
C ASP A 121 -2.98 2.54 -2.74
N TYR A 122 -2.04 1.94 -3.49
CA TYR A 122 -1.79 2.29 -4.88
C TYR A 122 -3.03 2.02 -5.74
N ASN A 123 -3.85 3.04 -5.94
CA ASN A 123 -4.93 2.99 -6.90
C ASN A 123 -4.38 2.65 -8.31
N PHE A 124 -5.15 1.88 -9.07
CA PHE A 124 -4.85 1.51 -10.46
C PHE A 124 -4.44 2.71 -11.33
N VAL A 125 -5.04 3.88 -11.10
CA VAL A 125 -4.69 5.12 -11.82
C VAL A 125 -3.26 5.57 -11.52
N LYS A 126 -2.84 5.58 -10.23
CA LYS A 126 -1.47 5.93 -9.81
C LYS A 126 -0.45 4.95 -10.39
N LYS A 127 -0.74 3.64 -10.33
CA LYS A 127 0.08 2.59 -10.97
C LYS A 127 0.23 2.80 -12.47
N ARG A 128 -0.86 3.15 -13.16
CA ARG A 128 -0.86 3.43 -14.60
C ARG A 128 0.01 4.63 -14.95
N ILE A 129 -0.03 5.71 -14.16
CA ILE A 129 0.81 6.89 -14.39
C ILE A 129 2.30 6.52 -14.29
N ILE A 130 2.68 5.80 -13.24
CA ILE A 130 4.07 5.34 -13.05
C ILE A 130 4.50 4.39 -14.19
N PHE A 131 3.63 3.46 -14.60
CA PHE A 131 3.89 2.56 -15.73
C PHE A 131 4.15 3.31 -17.04
N GLU A 132 3.31 4.28 -17.37
CA GLU A 132 3.47 5.10 -18.59
C GLU A 132 4.75 5.95 -18.52
N TYR A 133 5.08 6.47 -17.33
CA TYR A 133 6.34 7.19 -17.12
C TYR A 133 7.56 6.31 -17.40
N ILE A 134 7.57 5.08 -16.85
CA ILE A 134 8.63 4.10 -17.08
C ILE A 134 8.81 3.83 -18.58
N LYS A 135 7.73 3.56 -19.31
CA LYS A 135 7.79 3.29 -20.75
C LYS A 135 8.33 4.45 -21.57
N ARG A 136 8.00 5.69 -21.19
CA ARG A 136 8.48 6.90 -21.87
C ARG A 136 9.96 7.17 -21.60
N ARG A 137 10.41 6.99 -20.36
CA ARG A 137 11.78 7.29 -19.94
C ARG A 137 12.77 6.16 -20.22
N LEU A 138 12.29 4.93 -20.27
CA LEU A 138 13.07 3.75 -20.60
C LEU A 138 12.44 2.98 -21.78
N PRO A 139 12.74 3.36 -23.03
CA PRO A 139 12.26 2.63 -24.20
C PRO A 139 12.63 1.14 -24.20
N SER A 140 13.72 0.76 -23.51
CA SER A 140 14.13 -0.64 -23.28
C SER A 140 13.06 -1.48 -22.55
N THR A 141 12.14 -0.82 -21.83
CA THR A 141 11.03 -1.46 -21.11
C THR A 141 9.76 -1.64 -21.96
N ALA A 142 9.76 -1.24 -23.24
CA ALA A 142 8.58 -1.26 -24.10
C ALA A 142 7.92 -2.66 -24.18
N ASN A 143 8.75 -3.71 -24.19
CA ASN A 143 8.34 -5.11 -24.29
C ASN A 143 8.03 -5.77 -22.93
N LEU A 144 8.24 -5.07 -21.81
CA LEU A 144 7.92 -5.61 -20.49
C LEU A 144 6.40 -5.65 -20.30
N SER A 145 5.92 -6.74 -19.69
CA SER A 145 4.52 -6.87 -19.34
C SER A 145 4.15 -5.86 -18.24
N ARG A 146 2.88 -5.45 -18.20
CA ARG A 146 2.36 -4.61 -17.11
C ARG A 146 2.60 -5.25 -15.75
N GLN A 147 2.33 -6.55 -15.63
CA GLN A 147 2.53 -7.30 -14.40
C GLN A 147 3.98 -7.23 -13.90
N TYR A 148 4.97 -7.36 -14.79
CA TYR A 148 6.39 -7.26 -14.42
C TYR A 148 6.75 -5.91 -13.79
N VAL A 149 6.26 -4.82 -14.39
CA VAL A 149 6.51 -3.46 -13.90
C VAL A 149 5.75 -3.19 -12.61
N GLU A 150 4.51 -3.67 -12.48
CA GLU A 150 3.74 -3.55 -11.24
C GLU A 150 4.38 -4.33 -10.09
N THR A 151 4.89 -5.55 -10.32
CA THR A 151 5.66 -6.31 -9.34
C THR A 151 6.87 -5.51 -8.86
N TYR A 152 7.59 -4.84 -9.76
CA TYR A 152 8.70 -3.96 -9.39
C TYR A 152 8.26 -2.79 -8.51
N ILE A 153 7.24 -2.04 -8.93
CA ILE A 153 6.73 -0.86 -8.21
C ILE A 153 6.26 -1.26 -6.80
N ASN A 154 5.49 -2.35 -6.70
CA ASN A 154 5.01 -2.86 -5.41
C ASN A 154 6.15 -3.33 -4.49
N SER A 155 7.33 -3.65 -5.05
CA SER A 155 8.51 -4.07 -4.29
C SER A 155 9.35 -2.90 -3.74
N LEU A 156 9.18 -1.68 -4.26
CA LEU A 156 10.01 -0.53 -3.87
C LEU A 156 9.75 -0.07 -2.44
N LYS A 157 8.47 -0.05 -2.02
CA LYS A 157 7.98 0.39 -0.69
C LYS A 157 8.92 1.38 0.02
N PRO A 158 9.20 2.54 -0.60
CA PRO A 158 10.19 3.46 -0.08
C PRO A 158 9.71 4.07 1.24
N HIS A 159 10.64 4.26 2.16
CA HIS A 159 10.39 4.96 3.42
C HIS A 159 10.84 6.42 3.33
N GLU A 160 10.50 7.21 4.35
CA GLU A 160 10.70 8.66 4.37
C GLU A 160 12.16 9.08 4.17
N ASP A 161 13.12 8.36 4.77
CA ASP A 161 14.55 8.62 4.59
C ASP A 161 15.01 8.42 3.14
N GLU A 162 14.50 7.37 2.47
CA GLU A 162 14.80 7.10 1.05
C GLU A 162 14.18 8.18 0.15
N PHE A 163 13.01 8.70 0.50
CA PHE A 163 12.39 9.82 -0.20
C PHE A 163 13.26 11.08 -0.12
N TYR A 164 13.68 11.49 1.08
CA TYR A 164 14.53 12.67 1.25
C TYR A 164 15.91 12.50 0.62
N GLN A 165 16.47 11.28 0.60
CA GLN A 165 17.70 11.02 -0.12
C GLN A 165 17.50 11.14 -1.63
N ALA A 166 16.42 10.57 -2.17
CA ALA A 166 16.08 10.69 -3.59
C ALA A 166 15.85 12.15 -4.02
N LEU A 167 15.24 12.98 -3.15
CA LEU A 167 15.10 14.42 -3.40
C LEU A 167 16.45 15.13 -3.55
N LYS A 168 17.45 14.79 -2.73
CA LYS A 168 18.82 15.35 -2.87
C LYS A 168 19.48 14.92 -4.17
N ASP A 169 19.24 13.67 -4.58
CA ASP A 169 19.81 13.09 -5.80
C ASP A 169 19.24 13.71 -7.08
N LEU A 170 18.12 14.46 -7.00
CA LEU A 170 17.58 15.25 -8.11
C LEU A 170 18.56 16.31 -8.63
N ASN A 171 19.49 16.80 -7.79
CA ASN A 171 20.53 17.75 -8.21
C ASN A 171 21.43 17.21 -9.33
N SER A 172 21.52 15.88 -9.46
CA SER A 172 22.30 15.24 -10.53
C SER A 172 21.57 15.18 -11.88
N LYS A 173 20.28 15.56 -11.93
CA LYS A 173 19.41 15.41 -13.10
C LYS A 173 19.25 16.70 -13.89
N SER A 174 18.91 16.56 -15.18
CA SER A 174 18.60 17.70 -16.04
C SER A 174 17.28 18.38 -15.65
N GLN A 175 17.18 19.68 -15.90
CA GLN A 175 15.97 20.47 -15.63
C GLN A 175 14.72 19.88 -16.31
N ASP A 176 14.82 19.47 -17.58
CA ASP A 176 13.73 18.82 -18.32
C ASP A 176 13.22 17.53 -17.64
N THR A 177 14.15 16.74 -17.10
CA THR A 177 13.80 15.50 -16.38
C THR A 177 13.03 15.80 -15.10
N VAL A 178 13.51 16.79 -14.35
CA VAL A 178 12.92 17.22 -13.08
C VAL A 178 11.53 17.85 -13.30
N GLU A 179 11.37 18.65 -14.35
CA GLU A 179 10.08 19.24 -14.70
C GLU A 179 9.07 18.15 -15.11
N THR A 180 9.50 17.20 -15.95
CA THR A 180 8.67 16.07 -16.36
C THR A 180 8.22 15.25 -15.15
N LEU A 181 9.16 14.91 -14.24
CA LEU A 181 8.84 14.21 -12.99
C LEU A 181 7.79 14.97 -12.18
N SER A 182 7.97 16.28 -12.01
CA SER A 182 7.06 17.12 -11.23
C SER A 182 5.64 17.13 -11.80
N ARG A 183 5.51 17.17 -13.14
CA ARG A 183 4.21 17.08 -13.82
C ARG A 183 3.54 15.73 -13.59
N GLU A 184 4.29 14.63 -13.62
CA GLU A 184 3.73 13.29 -13.37
C GLU A 184 3.35 13.09 -11.90
N LEU A 185 4.12 13.65 -10.96
CA LEU A 185 3.79 13.63 -9.54
C LEU A 185 2.48 14.37 -9.23
N MET A 186 2.25 15.51 -9.89
CA MET A 186 0.95 16.19 -9.79
C MET A 186 -0.20 15.32 -10.30
N LYS A 187 -0.01 14.60 -11.42
CA LYS A 187 -1.03 13.66 -11.91
C LYS A 187 -1.30 12.52 -10.93
N ILE A 188 -0.26 12.02 -10.26
CA ILE A 188 -0.40 10.99 -9.22
C ILE A 188 -1.26 11.52 -8.08
N CYS A 189 -0.97 12.71 -7.58
CA CYS A 189 -1.72 13.26 -6.45
C CYS A 189 -3.15 13.70 -6.84
N LEU A 190 -3.38 14.07 -8.10
CA LEU A 190 -4.72 14.40 -8.63
C LEU A 190 -5.49 13.16 -9.13
N ALA A 191 -4.91 11.97 -9.07
CA ALA A 191 -5.52 10.75 -9.61
C ALA A 191 -6.87 10.42 -8.96
N ASP A 192 -7.02 10.75 -7.68
CA ASP A 192 -8.24 10.52 -6.89
C ASP A 192 -9.20 11.74 -6.90
N GLY A 193 -8.94 12.72 -7.77
CA GLY A 193 -9.76 13.92 -7.96
C GLY A 193 -9.62 14.99 -6.87
N HIS A 194 -8.98 14.67 -5.74
CA HIS A 194 -8.73 15.60 -4.64
C HIS A 194 -7.30 15.44 -4.11
N LEU A 195 -6.62 16.55 -3.90
CA LEU A 195 -5.27 16.57 -3.35
C LEU A 195 -5.32 16.45 -1.82
N MET A 196 -4.86 15.34 -1.27
CA MET A 196 -4.88 15.07 0.17
C MET A 196 -3.83 15.90 0.92
N TYR A 197 -3.96 16.01 2.25
CA TYR A 197 -3.04 16.85 3.06
C TYR A 197 -1.58 16.39 2.98
N LEU A 198 -1.31 15.08 3.13
CA LEU A 198 0.06 14.55 3.04
C LEU A 198 0.65 14.71 1.64
N GLU A 199 -0.15 14.48 0.59
CA GLU A 199 0.25 14.76 -0.80
C GLU A 199 0.63 16.25 -0.99
N LYS A 200 -0.15 17.19 -0.42
CA LYS A 200 0.19 18.63 -0.44
C LYS A 200 1.51 18.91 0.25
N MET A 201 1.74 18.31 1.41
CA MET A 201 2.96 18.52 2.19
C MET A 201 4.19 18.04 1.41
N TYR A 202 4.20 16.79 0.93
CA TYR A 202 5.34 16.23 0.21
C TYR A 202 5.56 16.87 -1.17
N ILE A 203 4.50 17.29 -1.87
CA ILE A 203 4.64 18.09 -3.09
C ILE A 203 5.24 19.47 -2.76
N ALA A 204 4.81 20.13 -1.69
CA ALA A 204 5.39 21.42 -1.30
C ALA A 204 6.88 21.30 -0.95
N GLU A 205 7.27 20.23 -0.28
CA GLU A 205 8.68 19.92 0.03
C GLU A 205 9.49 19.66 -1.23
N LEU A 206 8.98 18.83 -2.15
CA LEU A 206 9.59 18.64 -3.47
C LEU A 206 9.78 19.99 -4.16
N LEU A 207 8.74 20.81 -4.28
CA LEU A 207 8.81 22.11 -4.95
C LEU A 207 9.76 23.09 -4.25
N GLN A 208 9.95 22.96 -2.94
CA GLN A 208 10.96 23.73 -2.21
C GLN A 208 12.36 23.27 -2.59
N VAL A 209 12.63 21.96 -2.56
CA VAL A 209 13.91 21.39 -2.99
C VAL A 209 14.23 21.79 -4.43
N LEU A 210 13.27 21.71 -5.34
CA LEU A 210 13.48 22.11 -6.73
C LEU A 210 13.83 23.59 -6.89
N ARG A 211 13.18 24.46 -6.10
CA ARG A 211 13.52 25.90 -6.07
C ARG A 211 14.93 26.13 -5.56
N ASP A 212 15.35 25.40 -4.54
CA ASP A 212 16.72 25.48 -4.00
C ASP A 212 17.76 25.00 -5.04
N LEU A 213 17.38 24.07 -5.91
CA LEU A 213 18.17 23.62 -7.06
C LEU A 213 18.10 24.56 -8.28
N GLY A 214 17.41 25.71 -8.16
CA GLY A 214 17.25 26.68 -9.25
C GLY A 214 16.26 26.24 -10.34
N VAL A 215 15.54 25.14 -10.13
CA VAL A 215 14.50 24.64 -11.04
C VAL A 215 13.17 25.26 -10.66
N ARG A 216 12.64 26.11 -11.54
CA ARG A 216 11.26 26.59 -11.44
C ARG A 216 10.36 25.70 -12.26
N VAL A 217 9.50 24.96 -11.58
CA VAL A 217 8.48 24.13 -12.23
C VAL A 217 7.26 25.01 -12.50
N ASP A 218 6.93 25.20 -13.77
CA ASP A 218 5.62 25.75 -14.15
C ASP A 218 4.61 24.60 -14.21
N LEU A 219 3.79 24.51 -13.17
CA LEU A 219 2.79 23.47 -13.02
C LEU A 219 1.59 23.66 -13.96
N GLY A 220 1.46 24.81 -14.63
CA GLY A 220 0.40 25.06 -15.60
C GLY A 220 -1.03 24.81 -15.07
N LEU A 221 -1.23 25.06 -13.77
CA LEU A 221 -2.54 25.01 -13.11
C LEU A 221 -3.34 26.28 -13.39
#